data_AF-A0A5I0V4E9-F1
#
_entry.id   AF-A0A5I0V4E9-F1
#
_cell.length_a   1.000
_cell.length_b   1.000
_cell.length_c   1.000
_cell.angle_alpha   90.00
_cell.angle_beta   90.00
_cell.angle_gamma   90.00
#
_symmetry.space_group_name_H-M   'P 1'
#
loop_
_entity.id
_entity.type
_entity.pdbx_description
1 polymer ?
#
loop_
_entity_poly.entity_id
_entity_poly.type
_entity_poly.pdbx_seq_one_letter_code
_entity_poly.pdbx_strand_id
1 'polypeptide(L)'
;MHKINYTDDIDLSKISRRGSFNKSKIPSEAVRSYCVSVRLNVEELQLLNIKRGSYKKGEWLRMASLQKLPPVIPAINTKAWKALTDISQKLNRIAIHIDGKSKDSKLTHTELFAVKRQLEELRHNLLRTDFWSVPREGYAEDQEG
;
A
#
# COMPACT_ATOMS: atom_id res chain seq x y z
N MET A 1 12.67 -8.41 52.98
CA MET A 1 11.88 -9.31 52.11
C MET A 1 10.44 -8.82 52.09
N HIS A 2 10.02 -8.11 51.05
CA HIS A 2 8.64 -7.64 50.91
C HIS A 2 7.82 -8.68 50.15
N LYS A 3 6.80 -9.24 50.81
CA LYS A 3 5.77 -10.07 50.18
C LYS A 3 4.73 -9.14 49.56
N ILE A 4 4.57 -9.20 48.25
CA ILE A 4 3.48 -8.52 47.53
C ILE A 4 2.30 -9.48 47.54
N ASN A 5 1.25 -9.14 48.29
CA ASN A 5 -0.03 -9.85 48.25
C ASN A 5 -0.80 -9.36 47.01
N TYR A 6 -0.98 -10.22 46.02
CA TYR A 6 -1.97 -10.01 44.96
C TYR A 6 -3.32 -10.48 45.52
N THR A 7 -4.19 -9.54 45.87
CA THR A 7 -5.59 -9.83 46.16
C THR A 7 -6.31 -10.13 44.85
N ASP A 8 -6.67 -11.39 44.69
CA ASP A 8 -7.70 -11.86 43.79
C ASP A 8 -9.01 -11.16 44.09
N ASP A 9 -9.55 -10.44 43.11
CA ASP A 9 -10.98 -10.29 42.86
C ASP A 9 -11.17 -9.59 41.50
N ILE A 10 -10.91 -10.35 40.44
CA ILE A 10 -11.36 -9.96 39.10
C ILE A 10 -12.85 -10.27 39.06
N ASP A 11 -13.68 -9.23 39.16
CA ASP A 11 -15.12 -9.30 38.96
C ASP A 11 -15.45 -9.91 37.57
N LEU A 12 -15.75 -11.21 37.57
CA LEU A 12 -16.13 -12.00 36.40
C LEU A 12 -17.52 -11.63 35.86
N SER A 13 -18.27 -10.74 36.51
CA SER A 13 -19.60 -10.30 36.03
C SER A 13 -19.55 -9.47 34.74
N LYS A 14 -18.35 -9.02 34.33
CA LYS A 14 -18.13 -8.28 33.08
C LYS A 14 -17.78 -9.16 31.88
N ILE A 15 -18.07 -10.47 31.96
CA ILE A 15 -17.90 -11.39 30.84
C ILE A 15 -18.96 -11.12 29.76
N SER A 16 -18.47 -10.57 28.65
CA SER A 16 -19.07 -10.63 27.31
C SER A 16 -20.40 -9.88 27.10
N ARG A 17 -20.30 -8.60 26.70
CA ARG A 17 -21.32 -7.94 25.84
C ARG A 17 -21.32 -8.48 24.40
N ARG A 18 -21.06 -9.77 24.17
CA ARG A 18 -21.41 -10.37 22.88
C ARG A 18 -22.89 -10.70 22.97
N GLY A 19 -23.72 -9.84 22.39
CA GLY A 19 -25.11 -10.21 22.11
C GLY A 19 -25.15 -11.59 21.45
N SER A 20 -26.23 -12.34 21.70
CA SER A 20 -26.45 -13.68 21.17
C SER A 20 -26.04 -13.75 19.69
N PHE A 21 -24.94 -14.45 19.41
CA PHE A 21 -24.48 -14.66 18.04
C PHE A 21 -25.50 -15.57 17.37
N ASN A 22 -26.34 -14.99 16.52
CA ASN A 22 -27.42 -15.71 15.87
C ASN A 22 -26.83 -16.69 14.84
N LYS A 23 -26.59 -17.93 15.28
CA LYS A 23 -25.95 -19.00 14.48
C LYS A 23 -26.72 -19.34 13.21
N SER A 24 -28.01 -18.97 13.13
CA SER A 24 -28.90 -19.19 11.98
C SER A 24 -28.49 -18.43 10.70
N LYS A 25 -27.61 -17.42 10.79
CA LYS A 25 -27.23 -16.56 9.65
C LYS A 25 -25.89 -16.90 9.01
N ILE A 26 -25.14 -17.88 9.54
CA ILE A 26 -23.77 -18.17 9.10
C ILE A 26 -23.66 -19.66 8.80
N PRO A 27 -23.18 -20.07 7.61
CA PRO A 27 -22.96 -21.48 7.30
C PRO A 27 -21.99 -22.11 8.30
N SER A 28 -22.16 -23.40 8.58
CA SER A 28 -21.43 -24.09 9.65
C SER A 28 -19.91 -24.02 9.45
N GLU A 29 -19.48 -23.98 8.19
CA GLU A 29 -18.10 -23.91 7.72
C GLU A 29 -17.46 -22.53 7.95
N ALA A 30 -18.27 -21.47 8.08
CA ALA A 30 -17.80 -20.11 8.34
C ALA A 30 -17.73 -19.79 9.84
N VAL A 31 -18.21 -20.70 10.71
CA VAL A 31 -18.07 -20.57 12.16
C VAL A 31 -16.63 -20.85 12.55
N ARG A 32 -16.05 -19.94 13.35
CA ARG A 32 -14.68 -20.08 13.84
C ARG A 32 -14.68 -20.92 15.12
N SER A 33 -14.52 -22.23 14.97
CA SER A 33 -14.62 -23.19 16.08
C SER A 33 -13.28 -23.52 16.76
N TYR A 34 -12.15 -23.26 16.10
CA TYR A 34 -10.81 -23.56 16.61
C TYR A 34 -10.15 -22.33 17.24
N CYS A 35 -9.55 -22.49 18.42
CA CYS A 35 -8.86 -21.43 19.16
C CYS A 35 -7.34 -21.67 19.15
N VAL A 36 -6.58 -20.60 18.91
CA VAL A 36 -5.13 -20.58 19.04
C VAL A 36 -4.76 -19.48 20.02
N SER A 37 -3.96 -19.80 21.03
CA SER A 37 -3.49 -18.86 22.05
C SER A 37 -1.96 -18.76 22.05
N VAL A 38 -1.46 -17.55 22.23
CA VAL A 38 -0.02 -17.24 22.27
C VAL A 38 0.23 -16.26 23.43
N ARG A 39 1.35 -16.39 24.12
CA ARG A 39 1.80 -15.44 25.14
C ARG A 39 2.79 -14.48 24.50
N LEU A 40 2.61 -13.18 24.75
CA LEU A 40 3.49 -12.11 24.28
C LEU A 40 4.13 -11.43 25.48
N ASN A 41 5.38 -11.01 25.32
CA ASN A 41 6.03 -10.10 26.26
C ASN A 41 5.51 -8.66 26.08
N VAL A 42 6.01 -7.72 26.89
CA VAL A 42 5.54 -6.33 26.87
C VAL A 42 5.83 -5.63 25.54
N GLU A 43 7.03 -5.81 24.98
CA GLU A 43 7.47 -5.17 23.74
C GLU A 43 6.67 -5.70 22.53
N GLU A 44 6.47 -7.01 22.47
CA GLU A 44 5.68 -7.67 21.44
C GLU A 44 4.21 -7.23 21.48
N LEU A 45 3.64 -7.05 22.68
CA LEU A 45 2.29 -6.55 22.85
C LEU A 45 2.16 -5.09 22.39
N GLN A 46 3.15 -4.24 22.66
CA GLN A 46 3.19 -2.86 22.18
C GLN A 46 3.25 -2.81 20.65
N LEU A 47 4.14 -3.60 20.04
CA LEU A 47 4.26 -3.70 18.59
C LEU A 47 2.95 -4.15 17.94
N LEU A 48 2.27 -5.14 18.53
CA LEU A 48 0.95 -5.60 18.08
C LEU A 48 -0.06 -4.46 18.10
N ASN A 49 -0.11 -3.67 19.18
CA ASN A 49 -1.07 -2.56 19.28
C ASN A 49 -0.83 -1.47 18.23
N ILE A 50 0.43 -1.19 17.90
CA ILE A 50 0.81 -0.24 16.83
C ILE A 50 0.37 -0.78 15.47
N LYS A 51 0.76 -2.02 15.12
CA LYS A 51 0.46 -2.61 13.81
C LYS A 51 -1.03 -2.85 13.57
N ARG A 52 -1.79 -3.10 14.63
CA ARG A 52 -3.22 -3.40 14.58
C ARG A 52 -4.09 -2.19 14.19
N GLY A 53 -3.68 -0.98 14.58
CA GLY A 53 -4.52 0.20 14.44
C GLY A 53 -5.88 0.02 15.13
N SER A 54 -6.97 0.19 14.38
CA SER A 54 -8.35 0.15 14.88
C SER A 54 -8.96 -1.25 15.03
N TYR A 55 -8.45 -2.27 14.32
CA TYR A 55 -9.01 -3.63 14.28
C TYR A 55 -8.91 -4.36 15.61
N LYS A 56 -9.81 -5.26 16.01
CA LYS A 56 -9.64 -5.99 17.30
C LYS A 56 -8.42 -6.93 17.28
N LYS A 57 -7.80 -7.21 18.44
CA LYS A 57 -6.56 -8.03 18.54
C LYS A 57 -6.66 -9.37 17.82
N GLY A 58 -7.68 -10.17 18.14
CA GLY A 58 -7.90 -11.47 17.50
C GLY A 58 -8.31 -11.39 16.03
N GLU A 59 -9.01 -10.33 15.63
CA GLU A 59 -9.37 -10.10 14.23
C GLU A 59 -8.13 -9.80 13.39
N TRP A 60 -7.27 -8.89 13.87
CA TRP A 60 -6.04 -8.51 13.20
C TRP A 60 -5.05 -9.67 13.12
N LEU A 61 -4.85 -10.42 14.21
CA LEU A 61 -3.99 -11.62 14.21
C LEU A 61 -4.46 -12.66 13.18
N ARG A 62 -5.77 -12.85 13.07
CA ARG A 62 -6.35 -13.75 12.05
C ARG A 62 -6.07 -13.25 10.63
N MET A 63 -6.24 -11.95 10.37
CA MET A 63 -5.94 -11.38 9.05
C MET A 63 -4.45 -11.46 8.72
N ALA A 64 -3.58 -11.19 9.70
CA ALA A 64 -2.14 -11.29 9.56
C ALA A 64 -1.68 -12.73 9.26
N SER A 65 -2.18 -13.71 10.00
CA SER A 65 -1.86 -15.14 9.79
C SER A 65 -2.35 -15.66 8.44
N LEU A 66 -3.52 -15.22 7.98
CA LEU A 66 -4.09 -15.63 6.69
C LEU A 66 -3.57 -14.82 5.49
N GLN A 67 -2.58 -13.95 5.68
CA GLN A 67 -2.08 -13.02 4.66
C GLN A 67 -3.19 -12.20 3.98
N LYS A 68 -4.29 -11.93 4.69
CA LYS A 68 -5.43 -11.11 4.22
C LYS A 68 -5.30 -9.64 4.61
N LEU A 69 -4.11 -9.22 5.04
CA LEU A 69 -3.86 -7.80 5.25
C LEU A 69 -3.87 -7.11 3.88
N PRO A 70 -4.39 -5.87 3.77
CA PRO A 70 -4.21 -5.10 2.55
C PRO A 70 -2.70 -5.08 2.25
N PRO A 71 -2.28 -5.49 1.03
CA PRO A 71 -0.88 -5.58 0.71
C PRO A 71 -0.25 -4.21 0.94
N VAL A 72 0.77 -4.17 1.81
CA VAL A 72 1.54 -2.94 2.01
C VAL A 72 2.24 -2.67 0.68
N ILE A 73 1.82 -1.62 -0.02
CA ILE A 73 2.44 -1.22 -1.28
C ILE A 73 3.93 -0.98 -1.00
N PRO A 74 4.86 -1.70 -1.65
CA PRO A 74 6.28 -1.49 -1.44
C PRO A 74 6.65 -0.01 -1.70
N ALA A 75 7.55 0.54 -0.89
CA ALA A 75 7.96 1.94 -1.03
C ALA A 75 8.59 2.27 -2.41
N ILE A 76 9.12 1.26 -3.12
CA ILE A 76 9.56 1.39 -4.51
C ILE A 76 8.38 1.73 -5.42
N ASN A 77 7.24 1.06 -5.24
CA ASN A 77 6.07 1.27 -6.08
C ASN A 77 5.52 2.67 -5.87
N THR A 78 5.45 3.17 -4.63
CA THR A 78 4.89 4.52 -4.37
C THR A 78 5.65 5.64 -5.09
N LYS A 79 6.97 5.53 -5.26
CA LYS A 79 7.75 6.48 -6.07
C LYS A 79 7.41 6.38 -7.56
N ALA A 80 7.30 5.16 -8.09
CA ALA A 80 6.91 4.93 -9.47
C ALA A 80 5.49 5.45 -9.77
N TRP A 81 4.52 5.19 -8.88
CA TRP A 81 3.15 5.68 -9.01
C TRP A 81 3.06 7.21 -9.01
N LYS A 82 3.90 7.91 -8.21
CA LYS A 82 3.98 9.38 -8.23
C LYS A 82 4.49 9.89 -9.58
N ALA A 83 5.60 9.34 -10.08
CA ALA A 83 6.15 9.72 -11.37
C ALA A 83 5.15 9.50 -12.53
N LEU A 84 4.42 8.38 -12.51
CA LEU A 84 3.36 8.11 -13.50
C LEU A 84 2.18 9.08 -13.39
N THR A 85 1.82 9.49 -12.18
CA THR A 85 0.74 10.48 -11.96
C THR A 85 1.10 11.83 -12.56
N ASP A 86 2.34 12.30 -12.38
CA ASP A 86 2.81 13.57 -12.94
C ASP A 86 2.75 13.57 -14.47
N ILE A 87 3.15 12.46 -15.11
CA ILE A 87 3.07 12.30 -16.57
C ILE A 87 1.62 12.26 -17.05
N SER A 88 0.74 11.54 -16.34
CA SER A 88 -0.69 11.49 -16.66
C SER A 88 -1.33 12.87 -16.60
N GLN A 89 -0.95 13.71 -15.63
CA GLN A 89 -1.46 15.09 -15.54
C GLN A 89 -0.98 15.95 -16.71
N LYS A 90 0.30 15.84 -17.10
CA LYS A 90 0.85 16.57 -18.26
C LYS A 90 0.15 16.15 -19.56
N LEU A 91 -0.06 14.85 -19.77
CA LEU A 91 -0.82 14.34 -20.92
C LEU A 91 -2.27 14.82 -20.93
N ASN A 92 -2.95 14.80 -19.77
CA ASN A 92 -4.32 15.28 -19.68
C ASN A 92 -4.46 16.77 -20.01
N ARG A 93 -3.47 17.61 -19.62
CA ARG A 93 -3.42 19.02 -20.02
C ARG A 93 -3.27 19.20 -21.53
N ILE A 94 -2.49 18.34 -22.18
CA ILE A 94 -2.36 18.35 -23.64
C ILE A 94 -3.66 17.89 -24.30
N ALA A 95 -4.31 16.84 -23.79
CA ALA A 95 -5.59 16.38 -24.30
C ALA A 95 -6.67 17.47 -24.22
N ILE A 96 -6.83 18.11 -23.05
CA ILE A 96 -7.76 19.24 -22.86
C ILE A 96 -7.44 20.40 -23.82
N HIS A 97 -6.15 20.71 -24.02
CA HIS A 97 -5.73 21.76 -24.94
C HIS A 97 -6.09 21.44 -26.40
N ILE A 98 -5.98 20.17 -26.81
CA ILE A 98 -6.35 19.71 -28.14
C ILE A 98 -7.88 19.68 -28.31
N ASP A 99 -8.61 19.16 -27.32
CA ASP A 99 -10.07 19.08 -27.33
C ASP A 99 -10.74 20.46 -27.35
N GLY A 100 -10.09 21.46 -26.76
CA GLY A 100 -10.54 22.86 -26.77
C GLY A 100 -10.30 23.60 -28.10
N LYS A 101 -9.61 23.01 -29.08
CA LYS A 101 -9.40 23.63 -30.40
C LYS A 101 -10.63 23.48 -31.30
N SER A 102 -10.86 24.49 -32.14
CA SER A 102 -11.87 24.42 -33.19
C SER A 102 -11.52 23.36 -34.24
N LYS A 103 -12.55 22.75 -34.85
CA LYS A 103 -12.42 21.66 -35.83
C LYS A 103 -11.52 21.99 -37.04
N ASP A 104 -11.32 23.28 -37.31
CA ASP A 104 -10.55 23.78 -38.46
C ASP A 104 -9.11 24.16 -38.12
N SER A 105 -8.72 24.12 -36.83
CA SER A 105 -7.36 24.46 -36.38
C SER A 105 -6.45 23.25 -36.53
N LYS A 106 -5.45 23.34 -37.42
CA LYS A 106 -4.41 22.32 -37.54
C LYS A 106 -3.56 22.28 -36.27
N LEU A 107 -3.22 21.07 -35.80
CA LEU A 107 -2.25 20.87 -34.73
C LEU A 107 -0.92 21.50 -35.13
N THR A 108 -0.37 22.35 -34.26
CA THR A 108 0.91 23.00 -34.52
C THR A 108 2.04 22.00 -34.33
N HIS A 109 3.16 22.18 -35.04
CA HIS A 109 4.34 21.31 -34.91
C HIS A 109 4.85 21.25 -33.45
N THR A 110 4.67 22.33 -32.70
CA THR A 110 4.97 22.45 -31.27
C THR A 110 4.08 21.57 -30.39
N GLU A 111 2.79 21.43 -30.72
CA GLU A 111 1.87 20.54 -29.98
C GLU A 111 2.19 19.07 -30.24
N LEU A 112 2.44 18.72 -31.50
CA LEU A 112 2.87 17.36 -31.88
C LEU A 112 4.19 16.98 -31.19
N PHE A 113 5.13 17.92 -31.11
CA PHE A 113 6.38 17.73 -30.38
C PHE A 113 6.15 17.54 -28.87
N ALA A 114 5.26 18.33 -28.26
CA ALA A 114 4.92 18.20 -26.84
C ALA A 114 4.29 16.83 -26.51
N VAL A 115 3.37 16.34 -27.36
CA VAL A 115 2.78 15.00 -27.25
C VAL A 115 3.86 13.92 -27.38
N LYS A 116 4.68 14.00 -28.44
CA LYS A 116 5.75 13.02 -28.69
C LYS A 116 6.73 12.94 -27.52
N ARG A 117 7.15 14.08 -26.99
CA ARG A 117 8.03 14.16 -25.82
C ARG A 117 7.41 13.52 -24.57
N GLN A 118 6.13 13.78 -24.29
CA GLN A 118 5.44 13.18 -23.14
C GLN A 118 5.25 11.66 -23.29
N LEU A 119 5.01 11.17 -24.51
CA LEU A 119 4.96 9.74 -24.82
C LEU A 119 6.32 9.06 -24.66
N GLU A 120 7.40 9.70 -25.08
CA GLU A 120 8.77 9.20 -24.88
C GLU A 120 9.14 9.16 -23.38
N GLU A 121 8.77 10.19 -22.62
CA GLU A 121 8.95 10.25 -21.15
C GLU A 121 8.13 9.15 -20.43
N LEU A 122 6.88 8.91 -20.86
CA LEU A 122 6.06 7.81 -20.36
C LEU A 122 6.68 6.45 -20.68
N ARG A 123 7.09 6.24 -21.94
CA ARG A 123 7.73 5.00 -22.40
C ARG A 123 9.00 4.74 -21.60
N HIS A 124 9.83 5.76 -21.39
CA HIS A 124 11.05 5.62 -20.60
C HIS A 124 10.75 5.24 -19.14
N ASN A 125 9.73 5.84 -18.51
CA ASN A 125 9.35 5.51 -17.13
C ASN A 125 8.70 4.12 -16.98
N LEU A 126 7.99 3.63 -18.01
CA LEU A 126 7.38 2.29 -18.01
C LEU A 126 8.36 1.18 -18.39
N LEU A 127 9.25 1.44 -19.35
CA LEU A 127 10.23 0.48 -19.86
C LEU A 127 11.60 0.61 -19.21
N ARG A 128 11.72 1.42 -18.15
CA ARG A 128 12.97 1.61 -17.40
C ARG A 128 13.47 0.26 -16.89
N THR A 129 14.37 -0.37 -17.62
CA THR A 129 15.04 -1.63 -17.26
C THR A 129 16.08 -1.42 -16.16
N ASP A 130 16.33 -0.16 -15.80
CA ASP A 130 17.35 0.33 -14.88
C ASP A 130 17.14 -0.11 -13.43
N PHE A 131 16.02 -0.75 -13.10
CA PHE A 131 15.87 -1.44 -11.81
C PHE A 131 16.89 -2.59 -11.64
N TRP A 132 17.44 -3.13 -12.73
CA TRP A 132 18.33 -4.30 -12.72
C TRP A 132 19.76 -4.05 -13.24
N SER A 133 20.07 -2.87 -13.77
CA SER A 133 21.41 -2.57 -14.28
C SER A 133 22.17 -1.67 -13.31
N VAL A 134 23.19 -2.25 -12.68
CA VAL A 134 24.26 -1.56 -11.95
C VAL A 134 24.82 -0.41 -12.81
N PRO A 135 25.12 0.77 -12.25
CA PRO A 135 25.66 1.89 -13.03
C PRO A 135 27.00 1.46 -13.65
N ARG A 136 27.07 1.38 -14.98
CA ARG A 136 28.36 1.37 -15.68
C ARG A 136 28.68 2.81 -16.03
N GLU A 137 29.50 3.44 -15.19
CA GLU A 137 30.34 4.55 -15.63
C GLU A 137 31.36 3.96 -16.60
N GLY A 138 31.26 4.33 -17.87
CA GLY A 138 32.16 3.85 -18.91
C GLY A 138 32.06 4.73 -20.15
N TYR A 139 33.15 5.46 -20.39
CA TYR A 139 33.51 6.17 -21.62
C TYR A 139 32.81 7.50 -21.90
N ALA A 140 33.12 8.51 -21.09
CA ALA A 140 33.36 9.84 -21.64
C ALA A 140 34.85 9.92 -21.98
N GLU A 141 35.23 9.41 -23.16
CA GLU A 141 36.52 9.77 -23.76
C GLU A 141 36.34 11.10 -24.48
N ASP A 142 37.12 12.09 -24.08
CA ASP A 142 37.33 13.31 -24.85
C ASP A 142 38.15 12.95 -26.09
N GLN A 143 37.57 13.13 -27.27
CA GLN A 143 38.29 13.07 -28.53
C GLN A 143 38.38 14.51 -29.08
N GLU A 144 39.45 15.21 -28.73
CA GLU A 144 39.97 16.38 -29.47
C GLU A 144 41.32 16.01 -30.09
N GLY A 145 41.46 16.24 -31.41
CA GLY A 145 42.71 16.12 -32.15
C GLY A 145 42.55 15.55 -33.56
#